data_AF-A0A968INF1-F1
#
_entry.id   AF-A0A968INF1-F1
#
_cell.length_a   1.000
_cell.length_b   1.000
_cell.length_c   1.000
_cell.angle_alpha   90.00
_cell.angle_beta   90.00
_cell.angle_gamma   90.00
#
_symmetry.space_group_name_H-M   'P 1'
#
loop_
_entity.id
_entity.type
_entity.pdbx_description
1 polymer ?
#
loop_
_entity_poly.entity_id
_entity_poly.type
_entity_poly.pdbx_seq_one_letter_code
_entity_poly.pdbx_strand_id
1 'polypeptide(L)'
;HSEQGKIQITGEDYLQLWEEHFATRSSHSALDYEYGKQLLQGKQPPWQCRAGSRFLYVDEFGLVQYCSSQRNRLNKPITEYTRADLQAQCQTKKGCESGCSLLCVYRDSMLDNQPISIVKEAYHAVRSGVISFNRQ
;
A
#
# COMPACT_ATOMS: atom_id res chain seq x y z
N HIS A 1 5.27 12.96 -4.70
CA HIS A 1 4.84 12.86 -3.29
C HIS A 1 5.70 13.77 -2.45
N SER A 2 5.23 14.22 -1.28
CA SER A 2 6.02 15.04 -0.35
C SER A 2 7.14 14.25 0.31
N GLU A 3 7.96 14.91 1.12
CA GLU A 3 9.01 14.27 1.93
C GLU A 3 8.45 13.16 2.84
N GLN A 4 7.21 13.33 3.34
CA GLN A 4 6.52 12.33 4.17
C GLN A 4 5.76 11.29 3.34
N GLY A 5 5.89 11.30 2.00
CA GLY A 5 5.20 10.35 1.12
C GLY A 5 3.73 10.68 0.86
N LYS A 6 3.28 11.90 1.18
CA LYS A 6 1.89 12.33 0.95
C LYS A 6 1.69 12.83 -0.48
N ILE A 7 0.50 12.65 -1.02
CA ILE A 7 0.11 13.22 -2.30
C ILE A 7 0.21 14.76 -2.25
N GLN A 8 0.65 15.36 -3.35
CA GLN A 8 0.80 16.82 -3.50
C GLN A 8 0.12 17.36 -4.76
N ILE A 9 -0.51 16.47 -5.53
CA ILE A 9 -1.19 16.78 -6.78
C ILE A 9 -2.65 16.34 -6.67
N THR A 10 -3.56 17.13 -7.21
CA THR A 10 -5.00 16.84 -7.30
C THR A 10 -5.55 17.52 -8.56
N GLY A 11 -6.73 17.11 -9.02
CA GLY A 11 -7.44 17.77 -10.12
C GLY A 11 -7.63 16.90 -11.36
N GLU A 12 -8.37 17.44 -12.33
CA GLU A 12 -8.87 16.72 -13.50
C GLU A 12 -7.76 16.23 -14.43
N ASP A 13 -6.74 17.06 -14.68
CA ASP A 13 -5.60 16.68 -15.55
C ASP A 13 -4.91 15.40 -15.05
N TYR A 14 -4.68 15.31 -13.74
CA TYR A 14 -4.05 14.13 -13.13
C TYR A 14 -4.99 12.94 -13.06
N LEU A 15 -6.30 13.17 -12.93
CA LEU A 15 -7.30 12.11 -13.03
C LEU A 15 -7.31 11.51 -14.44
N GLN A 16 -7.22 12.31 -15.49
CA GLN A 16 -7.14 11.80 -16.86
C GLN A 16 -5.90 10.92 -17.04
N LEU A 17 -4.71 11.39 -16.62
CA LEU A 17 -3.48 10.61 -16.66
C LEU A 17 -3.59 9.31 -15.84
N TRP A 18 -4.33 9.34 -14.74
CA TRP A 18 -4.61 8.17 -13.91
C TRP A 18 -5.46 7.13 -14.65
N GLU A 19 -6.54 7.56 -15.30
CA GLU A 19 -7.37 6.68 -16.13
C GLU A 19 -6.54 6.04 -17.26
N GLU A 20 -5.74 6.84 -17.96
CA GLU A 20 -4.86 6.36 -19.03
C GLU A 20 -3.82 5.35 -18.51
N HIS A 21 -3.23 5.60 -17.34
CA HIS A 21 -2.26 4.70 -16.72
C HIS A 21 -2.83 3.32 -16.39
N PHE A 22 -4.11 3.25 -16.02
CA PHE A 22 -4.77 2.00 -15.62
C PHE A 22 -5.59 1.34 -16.73
N ALA A 23 -5.87 2.03 -17.84
CA ALA A 23 -6.67 1.53 -18.96
C ALA A 23 -6.16 0.19 -19.55
N THR A 24 -4.86 -0.08 -19.46
CA THR A 24 -4.23 -1.29 -20.00
C THR A 24 -3.65 -2.22 -18.92
N ARG A 25 -3.87 -1.94 -17.64
CA ARG A 25 -3.32 -2.74 -16.54
C ARG A 25 -4.26 -3.87 -16.13
N SER A 26 -3.67 -4.94 -15.57
CA SER A 26 -4.40 -6.10 -15.07
C SER A 26 -5.37 -5.74 -13.94
N SER A 27 -6.46 -6.49 -13.77
CA SER A 27 -7.44 -6.31 -12.69
C SER A 27 -6.84 -6.33 -11.27
N HIS A 28 -5.70 -6.99 -11.05
CA HIS A 28 -4.97 -6.98 -9.77
C HIS A 28 -4.52 -5.59 -9.30
N SER A 29 -4.66 -4.55 -10.13
CA SER A 29 -4.34 -3.17 -9.80
C SER A 29 -5.57 -2.34 -9.36
N ALA A 30 -6.73 -2.97 -9.13
CA ALA A 30 -7.97 -2.28 -8.75
C ALA A 30 -7.85 -1.51 -7.42
N LEU A 31 -7.17 -2.08 -6.42
CA LEU A 31 -6.96 -1.42 -5.12
C LEU A 31 -6.15 -0.13 -5.27
N ASP A 32 -5.08 -0.21 -6.07
CA ASP A 32 -4.20 0.93 -6.34
C ASP A 32 -5.00 2.01 -7.07
N TYR A 33 -5.75 1.62 -8.12
CA TYR A 33 -6.61 2.50 -8.92
C TYR A 33 -7.63 3.27 -8.07
N GLU A 34 -8.45 2.58 -7.29
CA GLU A 34 -9.53 3.20 -6.51
C GLU A 34 -8.99 4.13 -5.42
N TYR A 35 -7.90 3.74 -4.76
CA TYR A 35 -7.28 4.58 -3.75
C TYR A 35 -6.64 5.82 -4.37
N GLY A 36 -5.82 5.66 -5.41
CA GLY A 36 -5.17 6.77 -6.09
C GLY A 36 -6.16 7.76 -6.71
N LYS A 37 -7.25 7.27 -7.30
CA LYS A 37 -8.35 8.11 -7.82
C LYS A 37 -8.98 8.96 -6.72
N GLN A 38 -9.25 8.36 -5.55
CA GLN A 38 -9.75 9.11 -4.40
C GLN A 38 -8.77 10.19 -3.94
N LEU A 39 -7.48 9.89 -3.87
CA LEU A 39 -6.46 10.88 -3.51
C LEU A 39 -6.41 12.06 -4.49
N LEU A 40 -6.47 11.79 -5.80
CA LEU A 40 -6.48 12.81 -6.84
C LEU A 40 -7.74 13.68 -6.84
N GLN A 41 -8.86 13.14 -6.34
CA GLN A 41 -10.10 13.88 -6.05
C GLN A 41 -10.02 14.69 -4.74
N GLY A 42 -8.87 14.72 -4.06
CA GLY A 42 -8.68 15.41 -2.79
C GLY A 42 -9.23 14.66 -1.57
N LYS A 43 -9.67 13.41 -1.73
CA LYS A 43 -10.13 12.57 -0.61
C LYS A 43 -8.94 11.93 0.10
N GLN A 44 -9.11 11.63 1.38
CA GLN A 44 -8.10 10.94 2.19
C GLN A 44 -8.77 9.79 2.94
N PRO A 45 -9.13 8.69 2.23
CA PRO A 45 -9.87 7.60 2.86
C PRO A 45 -9.03 6.97 3.98
N PRO A 46 -9.64 6.69 5.15
CA PRO A 46 -8.91 6.18 6.30
C PRO A 46 -8.45 4.75 6.07
N TRP A 47 -7.23 4.45 6.49
CA TRP A 47 -6.65 3.12 6.49
C TRP A 47 -5.51 3.05 7.52
N GLN A 48 -5.08 1.85 7.88
CA GLN A 48 -3.95 1.62 8.77
C GLN A 48 -2.76 1.05 8.02
N CYS A 49 -1.62 1.75 8.13
CA CYS A 49 -0.38 1.33 7.53
C CYS A 49 0.30 0.20 8.31
N ARG A 50 0.55 -0.92 7.62
CA ARG A 50 1.25 -2.11 8.13
C ARG A 50 2.76 -2.10 7.83
N ALA A 51 3.32 -0.94 7.48
CA ALA A 51 4.77 -0.74 7.45
C ALA A 51 5.42 -1.17 8.76
N GLY A 52 6.54 -1.89 8.67
CA GLY A 52 7.18 -2.53 9.82
C GLY A 52 6.56 -3.88 10.19
N SER A 53 5.57 -4.38 9.44
CA SER A 53 4.93 -5.67 9.70
C SER A 53 4.73 -6.49 8.43
N ARG A 54 3.80 -6.08 7.55
CA ARG A 54 3.57 -6.73 6.26
C ARG A 54 4.53 -6.29 5.17
N PHE A 55 5.11 -5.11 5.35
CA PHE A 55 6.07 -4.50 4.46
C PHE A 55 7.27 -4.02 5.29
N LEU A 56 8.44 -4.58 5.03
CA LEU A 56 9.71 -4.16 5.64
C LEU A 56 10.55 -3.45 4.58
N TYR A 57 10.85 -2.19 4.83
CA TYR A 57 11.85 -1.46 4.04
C TYR A 57 13.17 -1.52 4.80
N VAL A 58 14.21 -2.10 4.20
CA VAL A 58 15.56 -2.16 4.79
C VAL A 58 16.46 -1.22 4.02
N ASP A 59 17.10 -0.30 4.72
CA ASP A 59 18.03 0.65 4.12
C ASP A 59 19.44 0.06 3.94
N GLU A 60 20.35 0.86 3.38
CA GLU A 60 21.72 0.48 3.06
C GLU A 60 22.58 0.11 4.29
N PHE A 61 22.13 0.47 5.50
CA PHE A 61 22.80 0.16 6.76
C PHE A 61 22.20 -1.07 7.44
N GLY A 62 21.24 -1.75 6.80
CA GLY A 62 20.55 -2.89 7.38
C GLY A 62 19.51 -2.50 8.43
N LEU A 63 19.08 -1.23 8.48
CA LEU A 63 18.06 -0.77 9.40
C LEU A 63 16.68 -0.85 8.74
N VAL A 64 15.72 -1.42 9.46
CA VAL A 64 14.31 -1.46 9.10
C VAL A 64 13.71 -0.06 9.31
N GLN A 65 13.15 0.48 8.25
CA GLN A 65 12.37 1.72 8.20
C GLN A 65 10.91 1.41 7.86
N TYR A 66 10.02 2.38 8.05
CA TYR A 66 8.62 2.19 7.65
C TYR A 66 8.47 2.12 6.12
N CYS A 67 9.10 3.04 5.39
CA CYS A 67 9.18 3.04 3.93
C CYS A 67 10.24 4.05 3.46
N SER A 68 10.45 4.16 2.14
CA SER A 68 11.40 5.10 1.53
C SER A 68 11.15 6.57 1.89
N SER A 69 9.89 6.99 2.09
CA SER A 69 9.52 8.35 2.52
C SER A 69 9.41 8.51 4.03
N GLN A 70 9.71 7.48 4.82
CA GLN A 70 9.63 7.48 6.28
C GLN A 70 10.91 6.88 6.87
N ARG A 71 12.06 7.22 6.28
CA ARG A 71 13.39 6.89 6.79
C ARG A 71 13.64 7.60 8.11
N ASN A 72 14.55 7.07 8.91
CA ASN A 72 14.94 7.59 10.22
C ASN A 72 13.83 7.59 11.28
N ARG A 73 12.79 6.76 11.13
CA ARG A 73 11.66 6.72 12.08
C ARG A 73 11.54 5.41 12.86
N LEU A 74 11.84 4.27 12.24
CA LEU A 74 11.79 2.97 12.90
C LEU A 74 13.18 2.53 13.34
N ASN A 75 14.20 2.69 12.50
CA ASN A 75 15.62 2.55 12.84
C ASN A 75 16.00 1.32 13.66
N LYS A 76 15.47 0.14 13.29
CA LYS A 76 15.80 -1.10 14.00
C LYS A 76 16.63 -2.03 13.12
N PRO A 77 17.80 -2.55 13.56
CA PRO A 77 18.56 -3.52 12.78
C PRO A 77 17.71 -4.73 12.39
N ILE A 78 17.76 -5.16 11.13
CA ILE A 78 16.97 -6.30 10.63
C ILE A 78 17.33 -7.60 11.39
N THR A 79 18.57 -7.74 11.81
CA THR A 79 19.07 -8.88 12.60
C THR A 79 18.46 -8.98 14.00
N GLU A 80 17.92 -7.87 14.52
CA GLU A 80 17.27 -7.79 15.83
C GLU A 80 15.74 -7.67 15.71
N TYR A 81 15.20 -7.73 14.49
CA TYR A 81 13.77 -7.55 14.24
C TYR A 81 13.01 -8.84 14.58
N THR A 82 12.16 -8.77 15.60
CA THR A 82 11.48 -9.93 16.16
C THR A 82 10.03 -10.04 15.70
N ARG A 83 9.42 -11.20 15.98
CA ARG A 83 7.96 -11.39 15.80
C ARG A 83 7.14 -10.41 16.68
N ALA A 84 7.64 -10.08 17.86
CA ALA A 84 6.98 -9.10 18.73
C ALA A 84 6.99 -7.70 18.10
N ASP A 85 8.07 -7.33 17.41
CA ASP A 85 8.13 -6.07 16.67
C ASP A 85 7.12 -6.05 15.51
N LEU A 86 7.04 -7.14 14.73
CA LEU A 86 6.05 -7.26 13.66
C LEU A 86 4.62 -7.09 14.18
N GLN A 87 4.30 -7.68 15.34
CA GLN A 87 2.98 -7.56 15.98
C GLN A 87 2.73 -6.13 16.48
N ALA A 88 3.70 -5.52 17.15
CA ALA A 88 3.59 -4.15 17.65
C ALA A 88 3.40 -3.17 16.47
N GLN A 89 4.27 -3.26 15.45
CA GLN A 89 4.19 -2.39 14.29
C GLN A 89 2.97 -2.64 13.42
N CYS A 90 2.36 -3.82 13.47
CA CYS A 90 1.06 -4.03 12.86
C CYS A 90 0.02 -3.08 13.47
N GLN A 91 0.02 -2.92 14.79
CA GLN A 91 -1.01 -2.16 15.52
C GLN A 91 -0.70 -0.65 15.64
N THR A 92 0.57 -0.25 15.56
CA THR A 92 0.99 1.15 15.66
C THR A 92 0.46 1.99 14.49
N LYS A 93 -0.14 3.15 14.75
CA LYS A 93 -0.42 4.15 13.71
C LYS A 93 0.83 4.97 13.42
N LYS A 94 1.16 5.19 12.14
CA LYS A 94 2.41 5.83 11.73
C LYS A 94 2.29 7.33 11.60
N GLY A 95 1.06 7.87 11.50
CA GLY A 95 0.77 9.31 11.39
C GLY A 95 0.93 9.88 9.97
N CYS A 96 1.34 9.05 8.99
CA CYS A 96 1.53 9.45 7.60
C CYS A 96 0.49 8.83 6.64
N GLU A 97 -0.50 8.09 7.15
CA GLU A 97 -1.49 7.36 6.37
C GLU A 97 -2.42 8.28 5.57
N SER A 98 -2.82 9.41 6.18
CA SER A 98 -3.71 10.38 5.54
C SER A 98 -3.01 11.01 4.34
N GLY A 99 -3.55 10.75 3.15
CA GLY A 99 -2.98 11.20 1.89
C GLY A 99 -1.70 10.46 1.47
N CYS A 100 -1.36 9.31 2.05
CA CYS A 100 -0.20 8.53 1.62
C CYS A 100 -0.30 8.17 0.13
N SER A 101 0.75 8.40 -0.65
CA SER A 101 0.78 8.11 -2.09
C SER A 101 1.69 6.92 -2.44
N LEU A 102 2.19 6.21 -1.42
CA LEU A 102 3.00 5.02 -1.59
C LEU A 102 2.10 3.78 -1.68
N LEU A 103 1.72 3.43 -2.91
CA LEU A 103 0.77 2.35 -3.20
C LEU A 103 1.29 0.97 -2.78
N CYS A 104 2.61 0.74 -2.80
CA CYS A 104 3.20 -0.53 -2.39
C CYS A 104 2.81 -0.93 -0.96
N VAL A 105 3.04 -0.05 0.00
CA VAL A 105 2.69 -0.32 1.40
C VAL A 105 1.19 -0.27 1.64
N TYR A 106 0.45 0.54 0.87
CA TYR A 106 -1.01 0.55 0.91
C TYR A 106 -1.57 -0.82 0.54
N ARG A 107 -1.15 -1.38 -0.60
CA ARG A 107 -1.60 -2.68 -1.10
C ARG A 107 -1.34 -3.81 -0.11
N ASP A 108 -0.13 -3.88 0.43
CA ASP A 108 0.23 -4.93 1.41
C ASP A 108 -0.57 -4.78 2.71
N SER A 109 -0.93 -3.54 3.07
CA SER A 109 -1.75 -3.27 4.24
C SER A 109 -3.23 -3.63 4.02
N MET A 110 -3.74 -3.55 2.80
CA MET A 110 -5.16 -3.81 2.51
C MET A 110 -5.56 -5.26 2.77
N LEU A 111 -4.62 -6.20 2.69
CA LEU A 111 -4.83 -7.60 3.10
C LEU A 111 -5.37 -7.71 4.53
N ASP A 112 -4.84 -6.92 5.46
CA ASP A 112 -5.26 -6.93 6.86
C ASP A 112 -6.39 -5.92 7.14
N ASN A 113 -6.49 -4.83 6.38
CA ASN A 113 -7.49 -3.78 6.62
C ASN A 113 -8.88 -4.15 6.06
N GLN A 114 -8.94 -4.85 4.92
CA GLN A 114 -10.19 -5.21 4.25
C GLN A 114 -10.21 -6.66 3.77
N PRO A 115 -10.07 -7.65 4.68
CA PRO A 115 -9.92 -9.06 4.30
C PRO A 115 -11.10 -9.59 3.48
N ILE A 116 -12.33 -9.13 3.77
CA ILE A 116 -13.53 -9.55 3.05
C ILE A 116 -13.54 -9.02 1.60
N SER A 117 -13.15 -7.76 1.39
CA SER A 117 -13.08 -7.16 0.05
C SER A 117 -12.05 -7.89 -0.80
N ILE A 118 -10.88 -8.20 -0.24
CA ILE A 118 -9.82 -8.96 -0.92
C ILE A 118 -10.31 -10.36 -1.31
N VAL A 119 -11.02 -11.06 -0.42
CA VAL A 119 -11.56 -12.39 -0.72
C VAL A 119 -12.60 -12.34 -1.85
N LYS A 120 -13.47 -11.32 -1.86
CA LYS A 120 -14.44 -11.11 -2.95
C LYS A 120 -13.74 -10.86 -4.28
N GLU A 121 -12.74 -9.98 -4.32
CA GLU A 121 -11.96 -9.71 -5.52
C GLU A 121 -11.23 -10.96 -6.02
N ALA A 122 -10.61 -11.72 -5.12
CA ALA A 122 -9.97 -12.99 -5.46
C ALA A 122 -10.98 -14.00 -6.03
N TYR A 123 -12.18 -14.11 -5.43
CA TYR A 123 -13.25 -14.96 -5.95
C TYR A 123 -13.69 -14.53 -7.35
N HIS A 124 -13.88 -13.22 -7.57
CA HIS A 124 -14.25 -12.68 -8.88
C HIS A 124 -13.16 -12.93 -9.92
N ALA A 125 -11.88 -12.74 -9.59
CA ALA A 125 -10.75 -12.98 -10.47
C ALA A 125 -10.58 -14.46 -10.87
N VAL A 126 -10.88 -15.39 -9.95
CA VAL A 126 -10.91 -16.83 -10.24
C VAL A 126 -12.09 -17.16 -11.15
N ARG A 127 -13.28 -16.64 -10.84
CA ARG A 127 -14.50 -16.91 -11.62
C ARG A 127 -14.45 -16.31 -13.04
N SER A 128 -13.78 -15.17 -13.21
CA SER A 128 -13.57 -14.53 -14.52
C SER A 128 -12.43 -15.15 -15.33
N GLY A 129 -11.72 -16.15 -14.79
CA GLY A 129 -10.61 -16.82 -15.46
C GLY A 129 -9.31 -16.02 -15.52
N VAL A 130 -9.23 -14.88 -14.83
CA VAL A 130 -8.01 -14.05 -14.74
C VAL A 130 -6.94 -14.73 -13.89
N ILE A 131 -7.34 -15.46 -12.85
CA ILE A 131 -6.46 -16.33 -12.07
C ILE A 131 -6.85 -17.79 -12.34
N SER A 132 -5.97 -18.53 -13.00
CA SER A 132 -6.10 -19.98 -13.16
C SER A 132 -5.15 -20.68 -12.19
N PHE A 133 -5.69 -21.55 -11.34
CA PHE A 133 -4.90 -22.41 -10.46
C PHE A 133 -4.45 -23.72 -11.13
N ASN A 134 -4.73 -23.90 -12.44
CA ASN A 134 -4.12 -24.97 -13.22
C ASN A 134 -2.64 -24.61 -13.48
N ARG A 135 -1.78 -24.94 -12.51
CA ARG A 135 -0.38 -25.23 -12.79
C ARG A 135 -0.33 -26.55 -13.56
N GLN A 136 0.13 -26.52 -14.80
CA GLN A 136 0.91 -27.63 -15.34
C GLN A 136 2.30 -27.59 -14.71
#